data_AF-A0A0J9EMI7-F1
#
_entry.id   AF-A0A0J9EMI7-F1
#
_cell.length_a   1.000
_cell.length_b   1.000
_cell.length_c   1.000
_cell.angle_alpha   90.00
_cell.angle_beta   90.00
_cell.angle_gamma   90.00
#
_symmetry.space_group_name_H-M   'P 1'
#
loop_
_entity.id
_entity.type
_entity.pdbx_description
1 polymer ?
#
loop_
_entity_poly.entity_id
_entity_poly.type
_entity_poly.pdbx_seq_one_letter_code
_entity_poly.pdbx_strand_id
1 'polypeptide(L)' 'MWRLRERLLLREDINVVHIDTVANTPLDTAILRLSGDKQQRMVELLLTKGAVHRQELLSPKEVLSKADLVA' A
#
# COMPACT_ATOMS: atom_id res chain seq x y z
N MET A 1 19.74 14.50 4.27
CA MET A 1 18.92 14.57 5.49
C MET A 1 17.77 13.58 5.34
N TRP A 2 17.89 12.39 5.93
CA TRP A 2 16.92 11.29 5.82
C TRP A 2 15.61 11.70 6.50
N ARG A 3 14.51 11.73 5.74
CA ARG A 3 13.22 12.24 6.24
C ARG A 3 12.50 11.12 7.00
N LEU A 4 11.87 11.47 8.12
CA LEU A 4 11.14 10.58 9.07
C LEU A 4 10.44 9.35 8.46
N ARG A 5 9.86 9.47 7.26
CA ARG A 5 9.14 8.41 6.54
C ARG A 5 9.99 7.17 6.24
N GLU A 6 11.25 7.36 5.83
CA GLU A 6 12.17 6.24 5.56
C GLU A 6 12.52 5.52 6.87
N ARG A 7 12.73 6.30 7.95
CA ARG A 7 13.00 5.76 9.30
C ARG A 7 11.81 5.01 9.89
N LEU A 8 10.60 5.50 9.63
CA LEU A 8 9.37 4.81 10.05
C LEU A 8 9.30 3.47 9.35
N LEU A 9 9.50 3.42 8.03
CA LEU A 9 9.46 2.16 7.28
C LEU A 9 10.51 1.15 7.74
N LEU A 10 11.65 1.56 8.29
CA LEU A 10 12.61 0.62 8.90
C LEU A 10 12.06 -0.12 10.14
N ARG A 11 10.97 0.35 10.76
CA ARG A 11 10.34 -0.39 11.85
C ARG A 11 9.62 -1.63 11.30
N GLU A 12 9.70 -2.72 12.05
CA GLU A 12 9.09 -4.00 11.68
C GLU A 12 7.56 -4.02 11.88
N ASP A 13 7.03 -3.10 12.69
CA ASP A 13 5.61 -3.02 13.07
C ASP A 13 4.75 -2.17 12.12
N ILE A 14 5.29 -1.72 10.98
CA ILE A 14 4.53 -0.89 10.04
C ILE A 14 3.63 -1.75 9.16
N ASN A 15 2.33 -1.45 9.22
CA ASN A 15 1.34 -1.98 8.31
C ASN A 15 1.49 -1.35 6.90
N VAL A 16 2.17 -2.05 5.99
CA VAL A 16 2.39 -1.63 4.60
C VAL A 16 1.24 -1.99 3.66
N VAL A 17 0.20 -2.67 4.14
CA VAL A 17 -1.02 -3.03 3.37
C VAL A 17 -2.25 -2.26 3.84
N HIS A 18 -2.08 -1.28 4.73
CA HIS A 18 -3.15 -0.41 5.18
C HIS A 18 -3.82 0.29 3.99
N ILE A 19 -5.14 0.39 4.00
CA ILE A 19 -5.91 1.11 2.98
C ILE A 19 -6.41 2.41 3.60
N ASP A 20 -6.07 3.54 2.97
CA ASP A 20 -6.52 4.86 3.42
C ASP A 20 -8.00 5.13 3.09
N THR A 21 -8.49 6.32 3.45
CA THR A 21 -9.90 6.70 3.25
C THR A 21 -10.32 6.82 1.79
N VAL A 22 -9.37 6.91 0.85
CA VAL A 22 -9.62 6.96 -0.60
C VAL A 22 -9.23 5.66 -1.30
N ALA A 23 -9.07 4.60 -0.52
CA ALA A 23 -8.76 3.25 -0.97
C ALA A 23 -7.38 3.08 -1.62
N ASN A 24 -6.38 3.86 -1.19
CA ASN A 24 -4.99 3.68 -1.60
C ASN A 24 -4.18 2.93 -0.54
N THR A 25 -3.28 2.07 -1.00
CA THR A 25 -2.22 1.51 -0.16
C THR A 25 -1.05 2.50 -0.02
N PRO A 26 -0.11 2.27 0.93
CA PRO A 26 1.16 2.98 0.96
C PRO A 26 1.92 2.94 -0.37
N LEU A 27 1.85 1.81 -1.10
CA LEU A 27 2.47 1.66 -2.42
C LEU A 27 1.80 2.56 -3.46
N ASP A 28 0.46 2.55 -3.52
CA ASP A 28 -0.30 3.42 -4.42
C ASP A 28 0.00 4.91 -4.15
N THR A 29 0.03 5.28 -2.87
CA THR A 29 0.37 6.65 -2.44
C THR A 29 1.78 7.04 -2.83
N ALA A 30 2.76 6.14 -2.68
CA ALA A 30 4.14 6.41 -3.06
C ALA A 30 4.25 6.67 -4.57
N ILE A 31 3.55 5.89 -5.39
CA ILE A 31 3.54 6.04 -6.84
C ILE A 31 2.84 7.34 -7.28
N LEU A 32 1.70 7.67 -6.66
CA LEU A 32 0.88 8.81 -7.06
C LEU A 32 1.43 10.16 -6.57
N ARG A 33 2.12 10.20 -5.42
CA ARG A 33 2.46 11.47 -4.74
C ARG A 33 3.95 11.78 -4.66
N LEU A 34 4.81 10.86 -5.07
CA LEU A 34 6.25 11.07 -5.12
C LEU A 34 6.73 11.09 -6.57
N SER A 35 7.92 11.63 -6.78
CA SER A 35 8.57 11.65 -8.10
C SER A 35 10.08 11.49 -7.97
N GLY A 36 10.71 11.07 -9.08
CA GLY A 36 12.15 10.87 -9.20
C GLY A 36 12.70 9.84 -8.21
N ASP A 37 13.97 10.00 -7.81
CA ASP A 37 14.70 9.07 -6.92
C ASP A 37 13.95 8.76 -5.62
N LYS A 38 13.17 9.72 -5.12
CA LYS A 38 12.40 9.56 -3.90
C LYS A 38 11.24 8.57 -4.09
N GLN A 39 10.58 8.61 -5.25
CA GLN A 39 9.56 7.62 -5.59
C GLN A 39 10.18 6.24 -5.71
N GLN A 40 11.28 6.12 -6.47
CA GLN A 40 11.95 4.85 -6.70
C GLN A 40 12.38 4.18 -5.38
N ARG A 41 13.10 4.89 -4.51
CA ARG A 41 13.55 4.34 -3.21
C ARG A 41 12.39 3.95 -2.30
N MET A 42 11.30 4.73 -2.31
CA MET A 42 10.14 4.46 -1.48
C MET A 42 9.40 3.21 -1.97
N VAL A 43 9.23 3.07 -3.27
CA VAL A 43 8.60 1.89 -3.90
C VAL A 43 9.43 0.64 -3.62
N GLU A 44 10.76 0.68 -3.83
CA GLU A 44 11.66 -0.44 -3.54
C GLU A 44 11.57 -0.87 -2.07
N LEU A 45 11.57 0.09 -1.13
CA LEU A 45 11.47 -0.20 0.30
C LEU A 45 10.13 -0.82 0.69
N LEU A 46 9.02 -0.32 0.12
CA LEU A 46 7.68 -0.84 0.37
C LEU A 46 7.52 -2.26 -0.18
N LEU A 47 7.99 -2.51 -1.40
CA LEU A 47 7.97 -3.84 -2.01
C LEU A 47 8.82 -4.84 -1.21
N THR A 48 10.00 -4.44 -0.73
CA THR A 48 10.84 -5.27 0.15
C THR A 48 10.10 -5.69 1.43
N LYS A 49 9.12 -4.90 1.86
CA LYS A 49 8.29 -5.17 3.04
C LYS A 49 6.99 -5.91 2.74
N GLY A 50 6.75 -6.29 1.48
CA GLY A 50 5.52 -6.97 1.07
C GLY A 50 4.32 -6.02 0.94
N ALA A 51 4.55 -4.73 0.69
CA ALA A 51 3.48 -3.86 0.24
C ALA A 51 2.95 -4.37 -1.11
N VAL A 52 1.63 -4.33 -1.29
CA VAL A 52 0.95 -4.75 -2.52
C VAL A 52 0.03 -3.64 -2.99
N HIS A 53 -0.39 -3.72 -4.26
CA HIS A 53 -1.42 -2.82 -4.74
C HIS A 53 -2.79 -3.15 -4.16
N ARG A 54 -3.66 -2.16 -4.09
CA ARG A 54 -5.06 -2.34 -3.67
C ARG A 54 -5.75 -3.49 -4.41
N GLN A 55 -5.51 -3.63 -5.72
CA GLN A 55 -6.14 -4.66 -6.56
C GLN A 55 -5.79 -6.08 -6.09
N GLU A 56 -4.60 -6.27 -5.52
CA GLU A 56 -4.13 -7.57 -5.04
C GLU A 56 -4.73 -7.91 -3.67
N LEU A 57 -5.06 -6.91 -2.86
CA LEU A 57 -5.79 -7.09 -1.59
C LEU A 57 -7.24 -7.51 -1.82
N LEU A 58 -7.84 -7.13 -2.95
CA LEU A 58 -9.25 -7.36 -3.28
C LEU A 58 -9.51 -8.64 -4.10
N SER A 59 -8.58 -9.61 -4.08
CA SER A 59 -8.68 -10.85 -4.87
C SER A 59 -10.04 -11.57 -4.68
N PRO A 60 -10.60 -12.23 -5.73
CA PRO A 60 -12.06 -12.35 -6.01
C PRO A 60 -12.95 -12.99 -4.95
N LYS A 61 -12.40 -13.60 -3.91
CA LYS A 61 -13.18 -14.32 -2.89
C LYS A 61 -14.02 -13.39 -2.01
N GLU A 62 -13.63 -12.12 -1.86
CA GLU A 62 -14.39 -11.17 -1.03
C GLU A 62 -15.45 -10.38 -1.81
N VAL A 63 -15.38 -10.36 -3.15
CA VAL A 63 -16.39 -9.66 -3.98
C VAL A 63 -17.67 -10.49 -4.14
N LEU A 64 -17.59 -11.84 -4.03
CA LEU A 64 -18.78 -12.70 -4.12
C LEU A 64 -19.69 -12.66 -2.87
N SER A 65 -19.16 -12.33 -1.68
CA SER A 65 -19.97 -12.39 -0.44
C SER A 65 -21.00 -11.26 -0.29
N LYS A 66 -20.95 -10.22 -1.13
CA LYS A 66 -21.90 -9.09 -1.06
C LYS A 66 -22.96 -9.09 -2.16
N ALA A 67 -22.86 -10.00 -3.14
CA ALA A 67 -23.83 -10.10 -4.23
C ALA A 67 -25.00 -11.07 -3.91
N ASP A 68 -24.83 -12.00 -2.98
CA ASP A 68 -25.84 -13.03 -2.66
C ASP A 68 -26.75 -12.70 -1.45
N LEU A 69 -26.83 -11.44 -1.01
CA LEU A 69 -27.74 -10.99 0.07
C LEU A 69 -28.94 -10.17 -0.43
N VAL A 70 -29.24 -10.23 -1.74
CA VAL A 70 -30.47 -9.68 -2.31
C VAL A 70 -31.13 -10.73 -3.22
N ALA A 71 -31.65 -11.79 -2.59
CA ALA A 71 -32.62 -12.71 -3.20
C ALA A 71 -33.77 -12.93 -2.22
#